data_AF-A0AAN7MFP3-F1
#
_entry.id   AF-A0AAN7MFP3-F1
#
_cell.length_a   1.000
_cell.length_b   1.000
_cell.length_c   1.000
_cell.angle_alpha   90.00
_cell.angle_beta   90.00
_cell.angle_gamma   90.00
#
_symmetry.space_group_name_H-M   'P 1'
#
loop_
_entity.id
_entity.type
_entity.pdbx_description
1 polymer ?
#
loop_
_entity_poly.entity_id
_entity_poly.type
_entity_poly.pdbx_seq_one_letter_code
_entity_poly.pdbx_strand_id
1 'polypeptide(L)'
;MACRHNSRQRILQLVKDTSAKLKSMSESDHDLGVNPNKKIEDAKLVRDFQATLQEFQKVQQQAAERESTYSPAVPPSSSITISESVEPVASMSDPEHQPFLMEQKRQELFLLDNEIAFNEAMIEERDQGIRDIEEQIGQANEIFRDLAVLVHEQGVIIDDIQSNIDNSSAAATQARVQLAKASKSTKSKCSWCWWMLGIAVVALIVFLVIMLV
;
A
#
# COMPACT_ATOMS: atom_id res chain seq x y z
N MET A 1 0.70 11.28 20.37
CA MET A 1 0.04 10.00 20.01
C MET A 1 -0.97 10.14 18.86
N ALA A 2 -1.92 11.09 18.95
CA ALA A 2 -3.09 11.21 18.07
C ALA A 2 -2.83 11.23 16.54
N CYS A 3 -1.77 11.93 16.08
CA CYS A 3 -1.45 11.99 14.64
C CYS A 3 -1.09 10.61 14.05
N ARG A 4 -0.34 9.79 14.82
CA ARG A 4 0.03 8.42 14.40
C ARG A 4 -1.17 7.47 14.42
N HIS A 5 -2.05 7.61 15.39
CA HIS A 5 -3.28 6.82 15.45
C HIS A 5 -4.20 7.14 14.25
N ASN A 6 -4.39 8.43 13.94
CA ASN A 6 -5.22 8.87 12.81
C ASN A 6 -4.67 8.38 11.46
N SER A 7 -3.34 8.42 11.26
CA SER A 7 -2.75 7.93 10.02
C SER A 7 -2.95 6.43 9.84
N ARG A 8 -2.79 5.63 10.90
CA ARG A 8 -3.02 4.18 10.85
C ARG A 8 -4.47 3.83 10.55
N GLN A 9 -5.42 4.49 11.19
CA GLN A 9 -6.85 4.31 10.90
C GLN A 9 -7.19 4.64 9.45
N ARG A 10 -6.64 5.75 8.92
CA ARG A 10 -6.82 6.12 7.50
C ARG A 10 -6.25 5.06 6.56
N ILE A 11 -5.06 4.54 6.84
CA ILE A 11 -4.46 3.48 6.02
C ILE A 11 -5.36 2.24 6.04
N LEU A 12 -5.87 1.85 7.21
CA LEU A 12 -6.77 0.70 7.32
C LEU A 12 -8.08 0.91 6.54
N GLN A 13 -8.65 2.11 6.59
CA GLN A 13 -9.81 2.48 5.79
C GLN A 13 -9.53 2.33 4.29
N LEU A 14 -8.41 2.87 3.82
CA LEU A 14 -7.99 2.75 2.42
C LEU A 14 -7.78 1.30 2.00
N VAL A 15 -7.20 0.47 2.87
CA VAL A 15 -7.02 -0.97 2.62
C VAL A 15 -8.38 -1.66 2.48
N LYS A 16 -9.34 -1.37 3.36
CA LYS A 16 -10.71 -1.90 3.29
C LYS A 16 -11.42 -1.50 2.00
N ASP A 17 -11.41 -0.22 1.68
CA ASP A 17 -12.05 0.33 0.48
C ASP A 17 -11.44 -0.28 -0.80
N THR A 18 -10.12 -0.44 -0.81
CA THR A 18 -9.40 -1.04 -1.95
C THR A 18 -9.73 -2.52 -2.10
N SER A 19 -9.74 -3.28 -1.00
CA SER A 19 -10.14 -4.70 -1.00
C SER A 19 -11.58 -4.88 -1.49
N ALA A 20 -12.52 -4.08 -0.99
CA ALA A 20 -13.91 -4.13 -1.42
C ALA A 20 -14.06 -3.85 -2.92
N LYS A 21 -13.30 -2.88 -3.44
CA LYS A 21 -13.31 -2.53 -4.87
C LYS A 21 -12.71 -3.65 -5.74
N LEU A 22 -11.61 -4.26 -5.29
CA LEU A 22 -10.99 -5.41 -5.96
C LEU A 22 -11.91 -6.63 -5.99
N LYS A 23 -12.61 -6.90 -4.89
CA LYS A 23 -13.60 -7.98 -4.82
C LYS A 23 -14.74 -7.77 -5.82
N SER A 24 -15.28 -6.56 -5.88
CA SER A 24 -16.31 -6.19 -6.87
C SER A 24 -15.83 -6.31 -8.33
N MET A 25 -14.57 -5.96 -8.60
CA MET A 25 -13.96 -6.14 -9.92
C MET A 25 -13.85 -7.63 -10.28
N SER A 26 -13.36 -8.45 -9.35
CA SER A 26 -13.25 -9.90 -9.54
C SER A 26 -14.61 -10.59 -9.73
N GLU A 27 -15.66 -10.16 -9.02
CA GLU A 27 -17.02 -10.68 -9.21
C GLU A 27 -17.56 -10.33 -10.60
N SER A 28 -17.24 -9.14 -11.12
CA SER A 28 -17.63 -8.72 -12.47
C SER A 28 -16.94 -9.56 -13.55
N ASP A 29 -15.73 -10.06 -13.27
CA ASP A 29 -14.94 -10.89 -14.19
C ASP A 29 -15.45 -12.33 -14.34
N HIS A 30 -16.38 -12.77 -13.48
CA HIS A 30 -17.04 -14.08 -13.59
C HIS A 30 -18.18 -14.12 -14.62
N ASP A 31 -18.61 -12.99 -15.16
CA ASP A 31 -19.71 -12.94 -16.12
C ASP A 31 -19.30 -13.45 -17.53
N LEU A 32 -20.23 -14.12 -18.22
CA LEU A 32 -20.00 -14.76 -19.51
C LEU A 32 -19.91 -13.70 -20.63
N GLY A 33 -18.76 -13.06 -20.74
CA GLY A 33 -18.51 -12.05 -21.79
C GLY A 33 -17.34 -11.11 -21.54
N VAL A 34 -16.62 -11.29 -20.43
CA VAL A 34 -15.54 -10.38 -20.03
C VAL A 34 -14.30 -10.54 -20.90
N ASN A 35 -13.71 -9.40 -21.28
CA ASN A 35 -12.49 -9.36 -22.06
C ASN A 35 -11.33 -10.01 -21.28
N PRO A 36 -10.60 -10.99 -21.85
CA PRO A 36 -9.51 -11.66 -21.16
C PRO A 36 -8.39 -10.70 -20.70
N ASN A 37 -8.17 -9.57 -21.40
CA ASN A 37 -7.20 -8.57 -20.96
C ASN A 37 -7.60 -7.90 -19.65
N LYS A 38 -8.89 -7.56 -19.49
CA LYS A 38 -9.41 -6.96 -18.26
C LYS A 38 -9.22 -7.90 -17.07
N LYS A 39 -9.52 -9.18 -17.27
CA LYS A 39 -9.34 -10.22 -16.25
C LYS A 39 -7.87 -10.40 -15.82
N ILE A 40 -6.92 -10.26 -16.75
CA ILE A 40 -5.49 -10.28 -16.43
C ILE A 40 -5.07 -9.03 -15.64
N GLU A 41 -5.56 -7.85 -16.03
CA GLU A 41 -5.27 -6.59 -15.35
C GLU A 41 -5.80 -6.60 -13.90
N ASP A 42 -7.05 -7.01 -13.70
CA ASP A 42 -7.68 -7.09 -12.39
C ASP A 42 -6.94 -8.13 -11.51
N ALA A 43 -6.56 -9.29 -12.06
CA ALA A 43 -5.75 -10.28 -11.35
C ALA A 43 -4.36 -9.79 -10.95
N LYS A 44 -3.72 -9.00 -11.79
CA LYS A 44 -2.44 -8.38 -11.46
C LYS A 44 -2.61 -7.40 -10.30
N LEU A 45 -3.67 -6.58 -10.34
CA LEU A 45 -3.94 -5.60 -9.30
C LEU A 45 -4.20 -6.25 -7.93
N VAL A 46 -4.96 -7.36 -7.89
CA VAL A 46 -5.18 -8.12 -6.64
C VAL A 46 -3.85 -8.65 -6.09
N ARG A 47 -2.97 -9.22 -6.93
CA ARG A 47 -1.64 -9.70 -6.48
C ARG A 47 -0.75 -8.59 -5.95
N ASP A 48 -0.65 -7.48 -6.68
CA ASP A 48 0.22 -6.36 -6.30
C ASP A 48 -0.26 -5.75 -4.98
N PHE A 49 -1.58 -5.65 -4.80
CA PHE A 49 -2.18 -5.19 -3.56
C PHE A 49 -1.95 -6.17 -2.40
N GLN A 50 -2.10 -7.48 -2.62
CA GLN A 50 -1.79 -8.51 -1.62
C GLN A 50 -0.33 -8.42 -1.15
N ALA A 51 0.62 -8.28 -2.08
CA ALA A 51 2.05 -8.14 -1.76
C ALA A 51 2.33 -6.87 -0.95
N THR A 52 1.73 -5.74 -1.34
CA THR A 52 1.86 -4.47 -0.62
C THR A 52 1.28 -4.56 0.79
N LEU A 53 0.13 -5.22 0.94
CA LEU A 53 -0.52 -5.40 2.24
C LEU A 53 0.32 -6.28 3.17
N GLN A 54 0.97 -7.32 2.64
CA GLN A 54 1.88 -8.18 3.39
C GLN A 54 3.08 -7.38 3.93
N GLU A 55 3.69 -6.51 3.12
CA GLU A 55 4.78 -5.64 3.58
C GLU A 55 4.29 -4.65 4.65
N PHE A 56 3.09 -4.08 4.47
CA PHE A 56 2.49 -3.21 5.47
C PHE A 56 2.28 -3.91 6.82
N GLN A 57 1.78 -5.16 6.83
CA GLN A 57 1.64 -5.95 8.05
C GLN A 57 2.97 -6.19 8.75
N LYS A 58 4.02 -6.52 7.99
CA LYS A 58 5.36 -6.73 8.52
C LYS A 58 5.90 -5.47 9.19
N VAL A 59 5.71 -4.30 8.57
CA VAL A 59 6.09 -3.01 9.15
C VAL A 59 5.28 -2.72 10.42
N GLN A 60 3.98 -3.03 10.45
CA GLN A 60 3.15 -2.86 11.64
C GLN A 60 3.59 -3.76 12.81
N GLN A 61 3.94 -5.03 12.54
CA GLN A 61 4.49 -5.94 13.55
C GLN A 61 5.82 -5.43 14.11
N GLN A 62 6.73 -5.01 13.23
CA GLN A 62 8.00 -4.41 13.66
C GLN A 62 7.77 -3.16 14.51
N ALA A 63 6.80 -2.31 14.15
CA ALA A 63 6.45 -1.15 14.96
C ALA A 63 5.92 -1.55 16.35
N ALA A 64 5.07 -2.58 16.42
CA ALA A 64 4.56 -3.12 17.69
C ALA A 64 5.68 -3.66 18.58
N GLU A 65 6.60 -4.46 18.02
CA GLU A 65 7.76 -5.00 18.75
C GLU A 65 8.66 -3.88 19.30
N ARG A 66 8.88 -2.82 18.50
CA ARG A 66 9.69 -1.66 18.94
C ARG A 66 9.00 -0.87 20.05
N GLU A 67 7.69 -0.77 20.03
CA GLU A 67 6.91 -0.12 21.08
C GLU A 67 6.88 -0.95 22.37
N SER A 68 6.86 -2.29 22.25
CA SER A 68 6.94 -3.23 23.37
C SER A 68 8.35 -3.32 23.99
N THR A 69 9.42 -3.25 23.19
CA THR A 69 10.81 -3.41 23.67
C THR A 69 11.31 -2.18 24.43
N TYR A 70 10.77 -0.98 24.13
CA TYR A 70 11.08 0.25 24.87
C TYR A 70 10.19 0.38 26.12
N SER A 71 10.08 -0.70 26.91
CA SER A 71 9.74 -0.53 28.31
C SER A 71 10.93 0.16 28.95
N PRO A 72 10.78 1.30 29.66
CA PRO A 72 11.74 1.61 30.69
C PRO A 72 11.78 0.37 31.57
N ALA A 73 12.91 -0.33 31.60
CA ALA A 73 13.22 -1.15 32.75
C ALA A 73 13.28 -0.14 33.89
N VAL A 74 12.15 0.10 34.53
CA VAL A 74 12.12 0.74 35.84
C VAL A 74 13.07 -0.15 36.63
N PRO A 75 14.26 0.33 37.07
CA PRO A 75 15.05 -0.45 37.99
C PRO A 75 14.08 -0.81 39.11
N PRO A 76 13.91 -2.10 39.45
CA PRO A 76 13.00 -2.47 40.52
C PRO A 76 13.40 -1.58 41.68
N SER A 77 12.51 -0.65 42.07
CA SER A 77 12.77 0.28 43.16
C SER A 77 13.28 -0.59 44.26
N SER A 78 14.59 -0.49 44.51
CA SER A 78 15.29 -1.36 45.44
C SER A 78 14.47 -1.27 46.70
N SER A 79 13.86 -2.40 47.06
CA SER A 79 13.04 -2.52 48.26
C SER A 79 13.82 -1.81 49.33
N ILE A 80 13.29 -0.68 49.81
CA ILE A 80 13.73 -0.16 51.09
C ILE A 80 13.21 -1.21 52.06
N THR A 81 14.01 -2.25 52.26
CA THR A 81 13.97 -3.08 53.44
C THR A 81 14.22 -2.08 54.57
N ILE A 82 13.13 -1.55 55.11
CA ILE A 82 13.15 -1.01 56.46
C ILE A 82 13.47 -2.23 57.32
N SER A 83 14.76 -2.48 57.52
CA SER A 83 15.24 -3.33 58.58
C SER A 83 14.75 -2.68 59.86
N GLU A 84 13.59 -3.13 60.31
CA GLU A 84 13.08 -2.94 61.65
C GLU A 84 13.99 -3.72 62.60
N SER A 85 15.19 -3.20 62.85
CA SER A 85 16.01 -3.59 63.97
C SER A 85 15.54 -2.79 65.18
N VAL A 86 14.49 -3.30 65.83
CA VAL A 86 14.11 -2.88 67.19
C VAL A 86 15.19 -3.37 68.15
N GLU A 87 16.11 -2.49 68.53
CA GLU A 87 16.89 -2.60 69.76
C GLU A 87 16.53 -1.39 70.63
N PRO A 88 16.06 -1.58 71.87
CA PRO A 88 15.63 -0.48 72.73
C PRO A 88 16.86 0.10 73.43
N VAL A 89 17.55 1.04 72.79
CA VAL A 89 18.56 1.85 73.49
C VAL A 89 17.94 3.18 73.90
N ALA A 90 17.60 3.25 75.18
CA ALA A 90 17.33 4.48 75.90
C ALA A 90 18.53 5.43 75.77
N SER A 91 18.35 6.60 75.16
CA SER A 91 19.14 7.79 75.46
C SER A 91 18.43 9.05 75.01
N MET A 92 18.44 10.03 75.91
CA MET A 92 17.84 11.35 75.84
C MET A 92 18.34 12.14 74.62
N SER A 93 17.43 12.63 73.78
CA SER A 93 17.66 13.82 72.95
C SER A 93 16.35 14.43 72.44
N ASP A 94 16.07 15.64 72.94
CA ASP A 94 15.37 16.79 72.37
C ASP A 94 14.04 16.62 71.55
N PRO A 95 12.89 17.12 72.03
CA PRO A 95 11.59 17.04 71.31
C PRO A 95 11.41 18.01 70.12
N GLU A 96 12.30 18.98 69.87
CA GLU A 96 11.98 20.11 68.97
C GLU A 96 12.32 19.92 67.48
N HIS A 97 12.94 18.81 67.06
CA HIS A 97 13.32 18.58 65.65
C HIS A 97 12.57 17.45 64.94
N GLN A 98 11.69 16.75 65.66
CA GLN A 98 10.87 15.67 65.10
C GLN A 98 9.81 16.11 64.06
N PRO A 99 9.13 17.28 64.17
CA PRO A 99 8.11 17.66 63.20
C PRO A 99 8.71 18.02 61.83
N PHE A 100 9.89 18.65 61.81
CA PHE A 100 10.56 19.09 60.58
C PHE A 100 11.01 17.91 59.69
N LEU A 101 11.60 16.86 60.29
CA LEU A 101 12.00 15.65 59.56
C LEU A 101 10.79 14.88 59.03
N MET A 102 9.67 14.86 59.77
CA MET A 102 8.45 14.20 59.34
C MET A 102 7.78 14.94 58.17
N GLU A 103 7.85 16.27 58.17
CA GLU A 103 7.29 17.12 57.12
C GLU A 103 8.10 17.03 55.82
N GLN A 104 9.44 16.98 55.92
CA GLN A 104 10.33 16.71 54.78
C GLN A 104 10.05 15.33 54.15
N LYS A 105 9.91 14.29 54.98
CA LYS A 105 9.58 12.93 54.51
C LYS A 105 8.21 12.86 53.85
N ARG A 106 7.24 13.63 54.33
CA ARG A 106 5.90 13.72 53.71
C ARG A 106 5.94 14.42 52.36
N GLN A 107 6.78 15.44 52.21
CA GLN A 107 6.96 16.16 50.94
C GLN A 107 7.66 15.29 49.88
N GLU A 108 8.65 14.49 50.30
CA GLU A 108 9.32 13.51 49.44
C GLU A 108 8.36 12.41 48.97
N LEU A 109 7.49 11.91 49.87
CA LEU A 109 6.49 10.90 49.54
C LEU A 109 5.43 11.42 48.56
N PHE A 110 5.04 12.70 48.67
CA PHE A 110 4.10 13.33 47.73
C PHE A 110 4.71 13.53 46.32
N LEU A 111 6.00 13.83 46.22
CA LEU A 111 6.70 13.90 44.94
C LEU A 111 6.81 12.51 44.29
N LEU A 112 7.10 11.49 45.11
CA LEU A 112 7.17 10.10 44.65
C LEU A 112 5.81 9.61 44.14
N ASP A 113 4.73 9.93 44.84
CA ASP A 113 3.35 9.58 44.46
C ASP A 113 2.93 10.26 43.15
N ASN A 114 3.36 11.52 42.94
CA ASN A 114 3.13 12.24 41.68
C ASN A 114 3.91 11.59 40.51
N GLU A 115 5.14 11.17 40.75
CA GLU A 115 5.97 10.47 39.76
C GLU A 115 5.39 9.09 39.40
N ILE A 116 4.92 8.33 40.40
CA ILE A 116 4.25 7.04 40.19
C ILE A 116 2.96 7.22 39.39
N ALA A 117 2.10 8.17 39.77
CA ALA A 117 0.85 8.44 39.07
C ALA A 117 1.07 8.90 37.61
N PHE A 118 2.10 9.72 37.37
CA PHE A 118 2.48 10.12 36.02
C PHE A 118 3.00 8.94 35.19
N ASN A 119 3.85 8.09 35.78
CA ASN A 119 4.38 6.90 35.13
C ASN A 119 3.28 5.89 34.80
N GLU A 120 2.30 5.70 35.70
CA GLU A 120 1.17 4.80 35.47
C GLU A 120 0.26 5.29 34.35
N ALA A 121 -0.06 6.59 34.31
CA ALA A 121 -0.80 7.18 33.19
C ALA A 121 -0.07 7.04 31.85
N MET A 122 1.26 7.15 31.85
CA MET A 122 2.09 6.95 30.66
C MET A 122 2.11 5.48 30.20
N ILE A 123 2.13 4.53 31.14
CA ILE A 123 2.04 3.09 30.84
C ILE A 123 0.67 2.75 30.25
N GLU A 124 -0.41 3.28 30.82
CA GLU A 124 -1.77 3.01 30.34
C GLU A 124 -2.04 3.59 28.93
N GLU A 125 -1.57 4.81 28.63
CA GLU A 125 -1.66 5.38 27.28
C GLU A 125 -0.91 4.50 26.24
N ARG A 126 0.18 3.84 26.64
CA ARG A 126 0.98 2.96 25.77
C ARG A 126 0.37 1.58 25.60
N ASP A 127 -0.20 1.00 26.66
CA ASP A 127 -0.89 -0.30 26.57
C ASP A 127 -2.12 -0.21 25.66
N GLN A 128 -2.86 0.90 25.75
CA GLN A 128 -3.94 1.20 24.78
C GLN A 128 -3.39 1.34 23.36
N GLY A 129 -2.25 2.02 23.18
CA GLY A 129 -1.57 2.13 21.89
C GLY A 129 -1.20 0.76 21.29
N ILE A 130 -0.66 -0.16 22.09
CA ILE A 130 -0.29 -1.51 21.61
C ILE A 130 -1.53 -2.32 21.23
N ARG A 131 -2.60 -2.28 22.04
CA ARG A 131 -3.87 -2.96 21.75
C ARG A 131 -4.49 -2.48 20.42
N ASP A 132 -4.47 -1.17 20.18
CA ASP A 132 -4.93 -0.60 18.90
C ASP A 132 -4.15 -1.17 17.71
N ILE A 133 -2.84 -1.38 17.88
CA ILE A 133 -1.98 -1.95 16.83
C ILE A 133 -2.33 -3.41 16.57
N GLU A 134 -2.50 -4.19 17.63
CA GLU A 134 -2.89 -5.60 17.52
C GLU A 134 -4.24 -5.76 16.81
N GLU A 135 -5.23 -4.92 17.14
CA GLU A 135 -6.53 -4.93 16.48
C GLU A 135 -6.39 -4.60 14.98
N GLN A 136 -5.60 -3.59 14.64
CA GLN A 136 -5.35 -3.20 13.24
C GLN A 136 -4.62 -4.29 12.44
N ILE A 137 -3.66 -4.98 13.05
CA ILE A 137 -2.98 -6.14 12.45
C ILE A 137 -3.98 -7.27 12.21
N GLY A 138 -4.87 -7.53 13.18
CA GLY A 138 -5.95 -8.51 13.05
C GLY A 138 -6.87 -8.21 11.87
N GLN A 139 -7.34 -6.97 11.75
CA GLN A 139 -8.19 -6.53 10.64
C GLN A 139 -7.48 -6.62 9.28
N ALA A 140 -6.20 -6.23 9.21
CA ALA A 140 -5.42 -6.39 7.98
C ALA A 140 -5.25 -7.88 7.58
N ASN A 141 -5.14 -8.78 8.57
CA ASN A 141 -4.98 -10.22 8.33
C ASN A 141 -6.25 -10.88 7.79
N GLU A 142 -7.42 -10.43 8.23
CA GLU A 142 -8.69 -10.84 7.63
C GLU A 142 -8.74 -10.46 6.15
N ILE A 143 -8.42 -9.20 5.84
CA ILE A 143 -8.37 -8.70 4.45
C ILE A 143 -7.35 -9.47 3.61
N PHE A 144 -6.18 -9.78 4.17
CA PHE A 144 -5.15 -10.57 3.48
C PHE A 144 -5.66 -11.96 3.10
N ARG A 145 -6.40 -12.63 3.99
CA ARG A 145 -7.00 -13.95 3.72
C ARG A 145 -8.04 -13.88 2.60
N ASP A 146 -8.89 -12.85 2.63
CA ASP A 146 -9.88 -12.63 1.56
C ASP A 146 -9.21 -12.39 0.20
N LEU A 147 -8.13 -11.62 0.16
CA LEU A 147 -7.34 -11.40 -1.06
C LEU A 147 -6.63 -12.68 -1.53
N ALA A 148 -6.14 -13.52 -0.61
CA ALA A 148 -5.51 -14.78 -0.96
C ALA A 148 -6.48 -15.74 -1.66
N VAL A 149 -7.75 -15.75 -1.25
CA VAL A 149 -8.82 -16.49 -1.95
C VAL A 149 -9.02 -15.94 -3.36
N LEU A 150 -9.15 -14.61 -3.50
CA LEU A 150 -9.28 -13.95 -4.80
C LEU A 150 -8.11 -14.27 -5.74
N VAL A 151 -6.87 -14.27 -5.26
CA VAL A 151 -5.69 -14.63 -6.10
C VAL A 151 -5.68 -16.10 -6.49
N HIS A 152 -6.12 -17.00 -5.60
CA HIS A 152 -6.16 -18.42 -5.88
C HIS A 152 -7.23 -18.79 -6.92
N GLU A 153 -8.42 -18.21 -6.81
CA GLU A 153 -9.55 -18.43 -7.74
C GLU A 153 -9.28 -17.92 -9.15
N GLN A 154 -8.41 -16.92 -9.29
CA GLN A 154 -8.19 -16.29 -10.58
C GLN A 154 -7.55 -17.22 -11.61
N GLY A 155 -6.80 -18.27 -11.23
CA GLY A 155 -6.41 -19.40 -12.10
C GLY A 155 -5.68 -19.06 -13.41
N VAL A 156 -5.42 -17.78 -13.67
CA VAL A 156 -4.84 -17.24 -14.89
C VAL A 156 -3.32 -17.33 -14.74
N ILE A 157 -2.69 -18.00 -15.69
CA ILE A 157 -1.25 -17.91 -15.91
C ILE A 157 -1.01 -16.44 -16.31
N ILE A 158 -0.70 -15.60 -15.33
CA ILE A 158 -0.20 -14.25 -15.56
C ILE A 158 1.24 -14.43 -16.06
N ASP A 159 1.38 -14.78 -17.33
CA ASP A 159 2.67 -14.85 -17.98
C ASP A 159 3.06 -13.41 -18.34
N ASP A 160 3.84 -12.79 -17.45
CA ASP A 160 4.39 -11.46 -17.66
C ASP A 160 5.23 -11.45 -18.95
N ILE A 161 5.17 -10.33 -19.69
CA ILE A 161 5.95 -10.03 -20.91
C ILE A 161 5.51 -10.77 -22.19
N GLN A 162 5.29 -12.09 -22.18
CA GLN A 162 5.06 -12.86 -23.42
C GLN A 162 3.77 -12.44 -24.16
N SER A 163 2.66 -12.24 -23.44
CA SER A 163 1.37 -11.77 -24.00
C SER A 163 1.47 -10.38 -24.65
N ASN A 164 2.21 -9.46 -24.02
CA ASN A 164 2.44 -8.12 -24.57
C ASN A 164 3.34 -8.17 -25.82
N ILE A 165 4.33 -9.06 -25.85
CA ILE A 165 5.18 -9.32 -27.01
C ILE A 165 4.39 -9.95 -28.16
N ASP A 166 3.52 -10.91 -27.89
CA ASP A 166 2.74 -11.62 -28.91
C ASP A 166 1.70 -10.69 -29.55
N ASN A 167 1.02 -9.87 -28.76
CA ASN A 167 0.11 -8.84 -29.27
C ASN A 167 0.85 -7.77 -30.10
N SER A 168 2.02 -7.32 -29.64
CA SER A 168 2.84 -6.35 -30.37
C SER A 168 3.38 -6.94 -31.69
N SER A 169 3.78 -8.22 -31.67
CA SER A 169 4.22 -8.98 -32.83
C SER A 169 3.10 -9.17 -33.86
N ALA A 170 1.90 -9.52 -33.39
CA ALA A 170 0.71 -9.65 -34.23
C ALA A 170 0.35 -8.31 -34.90
N ALA A 171 0.34 -7.22 -34.13
CA ALA A 171 0.10 -5.87 -34.66
C ALA A 171 1.15 -5.44 -35.69
N ALA A 172 2.44 -5.68 -35.43
CA ALA A 172 3.53 -5.38 -36.36
C ALA A 172 3.43 -6.21 -37.66
N THR A 173 3.04 -7.48 -37.55
CA THR A 173 2.82 -8.37 -38.70
C THR A 173 1.67 -7.87 -39.56
N GLN A 174 0.55 -7.48 -38.94
CA GLN A 174 -0.61 -6.93 -39.64
C GLN A 174 -0.29 -5.59 -40.31
N ALA A 175 0.46 -4.71 -39.66
CA ALA A 175 0.95 -3.46 -40.24
C ALA A 175 1.83 -3.70 -41.48
N ARG A 176 2.73 -4.71 -41.43
CA ARG A 176 3.55 -5.11 -42.58
C ARG A 176 2.71 -5.62 -43.74
N VAL A 177 1.67 -6.41 -43.48
CA VAL A 177 0.74 -6.87 -44.52
C VAL A 177 0.01 -5.70 -45.18
N GLN A 178 -0.45 -4.73 -44.39
CA GLN A 178 -1.11 -3.53 -44.91
C GLN A 178 -0.15 -2.65 -45.73
N LEU A 179 1.09 -2.46 -45.28
CA LEU A 179 2.16 -1.76 -46.03
C LEU A 179 2.52 -2.47 -47.34
N ALA A 180 2.62 -3.81 -47.33
CA ALA A 180 2.87 -4.60 -48.53
C ALA A 180 1.71 -4.51 -49.54
N LYS A 181 0.46 -4.52 -49.04
CA LYS A 181 -0.73 -4.35 -49.87
C LYS A 181 -0.82 -2.93 -50.44
N ALA A 182 -0.52 -1.91 -49.65
CA ALA A 182 -0.50 -0.51 -50.07
C ALA A 182 0.57 -0.26 -51.14
N SER A 183 1.81 -0.72 -50.91
CA SER A 183 2.92 -0.57 -51.86
C SER A 183 2.72 -1.33 -53.18
N LYS A 184 2.06 -2.50 -53.14
CA LYS A 184 1.69 -3.24 -54.35
C LYS A 184 0.57 -2.54 -55.13
N SER A 185 -0.38 -1.89 -54.44
CA SER A 185 -1.48 -1.12 -55.03
C SER A 185 -1.03 0.18 -55.72
N THR A 186 0.01 0.85 -55.22
CA THR A 186 0.51 2.09 -55.85
C THR A 186 1.29 1.85 -57.14
N LYS A 187 1.95 0.70 -57.30
CA LYS A 187 2.74 0.40 -58.50
C LYS A 187 1.91 0.21 -59.78
N SER A 188 0.67 -0.29 -59.70
CA SER A 188 -0.12 -0.56 -60.92
C SER A 188 -0.92 0.65 -61.44
N LYS A 189 -1.23 1.63 -60.57
CA LYS A 189 -2.06 2.79 -60.94
C LYS A 189 -1.28 3.92 -61.61
N CYS A 190 0.04 3.97 -61.44
CA CYS A 190 0.87 5.03 -62.02
C CYS A 190 1.00 4.89 -63.55
N SER A 191 1.14 3.67 -64.09
CA SER A 191 1.31 3.44 -65.53
C SER A 191 0.07 3.84 -66.36
N TRP A 192 -1.14 3.61 -65.85
CA TRP A 192 -2.38 3.93 -66.57
C TRP A 192 -2.67 5.44 -66.62
N CYS A 193 -2.24 6.18 -65.59
CA CYS A 193 -2.37 7.65 -65.55
C CYS A 193 -1.50 8.32 -66.63
N TRP A 194 -0.27 7.82 -66.85
CA TRP A 194 0.62 8.31 -67.92
C TRP A 194 0.07 8.04 -69.33
N TRP A 195 -0.57 6.89 -69.54
CA TRP A 195 -1.23 6.58 -70.81
C TRP A 195 -2.42 7.51 -71.09
N MET A 196 -3.27 7.76 -70.08
CA MET A 196 -4.39 8.71 -70.20
C MET A 196 -3.91 10.14 -70.49
N LEU A 197 -2.84 10.59 -69.83
CA LEU A 197 -2.26 11.91 -70.07
C LEU A 197 -1.74 12.04 -71.51
N GLY A 198 -1.06 11.02 -72.04
CA GLY A 198 -0.59 11.00 -73.42
C GLY A 198 -1.72 11.14 -74.44
N ILE A 199 -2.81 10.39 -74.25
CA ILE A 199 -4.00 10.46 -75.14
C ILE A 199 -4.63 11.85 -75.11
N ALA A 200 -4.76 12.46 -73.92
CA ALA A 200 -5.33 13.79 -73.78
C ALA A 200 -4.50 14.87 -74.50
N VAL A 201 -3.17 14.79 -74.42
CA VAL A 201 -2.26 15.72 -75.12
C VAL A 201 -2.38 15.56 -76.64
N VAL A 202 -2.42 14.33 -77.16
CA VAL A 202 -2.59 14.08 -78.59
C VAL A 202 -3.94 14.60 -79.10
N ALA A 203 -5.02 14.36 -78.37
CA ALA A 203 -6.35 14.87 -78.71
C ALA A 203 -6.38 16.41 -78.75
N LEU A 204 -5.70 17.08 -77.81
CA LEU A 204 -5.59 18.54 -77.78
C LEU A 204 -4.83 19.08 -78.99
N ILE A 205 -3.72 18.44 -79.39
CA ILE A 205 -2.95 18.83 -80.57
C ILE A 205 -3.81 18.70 -81.84
N VAL A 206 -4.51 17.58 -82.01
CA VAL A 206 -5.39 17.36 -83.17
C VAL A 206 -6.51 18.40 -83.21
N PHE A 207 -7.14 18.70 -82.07
CA PHE A 207 -8.16 19.73 -81.98
C PHE A 207 -7.62 21.11 -82.40
N LEU A 208 -6.43 21.48 -81.94
CA LEU A 208 -5.79 22.76 -82.33
C LEU A 208 -5.47 22.81 -83.83
N VAL A 209 -5.00 21.71 -84.43
CA VAL A 209 -4.73 21.65 -85.88
C VAL A 209 -6.03 21.82 -86.67
N ILE A 210 -7.11 21.14 -86.27
CA ILE A 210 -8.42 21.26 -86.93
C ILE A 210 -9.00 22.68 -86.80
N MET A 211 -8.79 23.35 -85.66
CA MET A 211 -9.25 24.73 -85.46
C MET A 211 -8.40 25.78 -86.19
N LEU A 212 -7.14 25.46 -86.51
CA LEU A 212 -6.19 26.35 -87.15
C LEU A 212 -6.23 26.26 -88.69
N VAL A 213 -6.56 25.07 -89.22
CA VAL A 213 -6.83 24.81 -90.64
C VAL A 213 -8.22 25.32 -91.02
#